data_AF-A0A9P5TQV7-F1
#
_entry.id   AF-A0A9P5TQV7-F1
#
_cell.length_a   1.000
_cell.length_b   1.000
_cell.length_c   1.000
_cell.angle_alpha   90.00
_cell.angle_beta   90.00
_cell.angle_gamma   90.00
#
_symmetry.space_group_name_H-M   'P 1'
#
loop_
_entity.id
_entity.type
_entity.pdbx_description
1 polymer ?
#
loop_
_entity_poly.entity_id
_entity_poly.type
_entity_poly.pdbx_seq_one_letter_code
_entity_poly.pdbx_strand_id
1 'polypeptide(L)'
;MPYFLSFFLLCLLSSVLSQWIDYPNDGLATMTHYTLPSGYIAACGCTSASTDYPTVALSQMAYGSSTSYGPACGRCFNLTLLNPVIATPPFFPSVVKSIVVKVTDLCPLSQTGWCSGTTSKPNSAGAYLNFDLAYPSKGVPDDFFPSDEVVYGYTDFGVWNVTYQSVPCLDSWTGSNSLAALGSVKNLGSGACCPADPMPGNASTTCPSFSEQNGIPPDTTTSSATAVFMLPQNIFVVILLSVILI
;
A
#
# COMPACT_ATOMS: atom_id res chain seq x y z
N MET A 1 -30.08 34.72 -32.37
CA MET A 1 -28.75 34.19 -31.99
C MET A 1 -28.75 33.74 -30.53
N PRO A 2 -29.24 32.53 -30.16
CA PRO A 2 -29.20 32.06 -28.76
C PRO A 2 -28.50 30.70 -28.56
N TYR A 3 -27.81 30.15 -29.55
CA TYR A 3 -27.25 28.79 -29.47
C TYR A 3 -25.80 28.70 -28.98
N PHE A 4 -25.16 29.81 -28.62
CA PHE A 4 -23.72 29.83 -28.28
C PHE A 4 -23.40 29.64 -26.79
N LEU A 5 -24.39 29.62 -25.89
CA LEU A 5 -24.16 29.63 -24.45
C LEU A 5 -24.34 28.26 -23.75
N SER A 6 -24.74 27.21 -24.47
CA SER A 6 -24.91 25.86 -23.87
C SER A 6 -23.66 24.98 -23.92
N PHE A 7 -22.58 25.41 -24.55
CA PHE A 7 -21.39 24.57 -24.73
C PHE A 7 -20.32 24.69 -23.62
N PHE A 8 -20.46 25.65 -22.69
CA PHE A 8 -19.44 25.90 -21.66
C PHE A 8 -19.70 25.21 -20.30
N LEU A 9 -20.87 24.61 -20.08
CA LEU A 9 -21.22 24.01 -18.78
C LEU A 9 -20.98 22.48 -18.68
N LEU A 10 -20.43 21.85 -19.73
CA LEU A 10 -20.09 20.41 -19.74
C LEU A 10 -18.62 20.10 -19.37
N CYS A 11 -17.80 21.11 -19.05
CA CYS A 11 -16.36 20.93 -18.81
C CYS A 11 -15.90 20.78 -17.35
N LEU A 12 -16.80 20.66 -16.35
CA LEU A 12 -16.40 20.67 -14.93
C LEU A 12 -16.64 19.37 -14.14
N LEU A 13 -16.96 18.27 -14.82
CA LEU A 13 -16.90 16.93 -14.23
C LEU A 13 -15.61 16.23 -14.66
N SER A 14 -14.46 16.86 -14.42
CA SER A 14 -13.20 16.12 -14.33
C SER A 14 -13.25 15.34 -13.03
N SER A 15 -13.86 14.15 -13.05
CA SER A 15 -13.58 13.13 -12.05
C SER A 15 -12.07 12.93 -12.07
N VAL A 16 -11.38 13.48 -11.06
CA VAL A 16 -9.98 13.19 -10.78
C VAL A 16 -9.88 11.67 -10.70
N LEU A 17 -9.31 11.06 -11.74
CA LEU A 17 -9.00 9.64 -11.73
C LEU A 17 -8.16 9.38 -10.48
N SER A 18 -8.48 8.29 -9.77
CA SER A 18 -7.73 7.91 -8.58
C SER A 18 -6.25 7.85 -8.95
N GLN A 19 -5.44 8.56 -8.16
CA GLN A 19 -4.00 8.67 -8.39
C GLN A 19 -3.25 7.37 -8.05
N TRP A 20 -3.93 6.39 -7.44
CA TRP A 20 -3.37 5.11 -7.02
C TRP A 20 -3.11 4.18 -8.21
N ILE A 21 -2.12 3.29 -8.06
CA ILE A 21 -1.85 2.21 -9.00
C ILE A 21 -2.95 1.17 -8.87
N ASP A 22 -3.66 0.93 -9.96
CA ASP A 22 -4.41 -0.30 -10.15
C ASP A 22 -3.47 -1.40 -10.66
N TYR A 23 -3.51 -2.57 -10.04
CA TYR A 23 -2.61 -3.67 -10.34
C TYR A 23 -3.36 -5.00 -10.42
N PRO A 24 -2.95 -5.89 -11.35
CA PRO A 24 -3.57 -7.20 -11.51
C PRO A 24 -3.42 -8.07 -10.27
N ASN A 25 -4.09 -9.22 -10.25
CA ASN A 25 -3.95 -10.19 -9.16
C ASN A 25 -2.58 -10.84 -9.11
N ASP A 26 -1.83 -10.82 -10.21
CA ASP A 26 -0.50 -11.41 -10.32
C ASP A 26 0.41 -10.53 -11.16
N GLY A 27 1.71 -10.53 -10.84
CA GLY A 27 2.67 -9.72 -11.58
C GLY A 27 4.07 -9.72 -10.95
N LEU A 28 4.89 -8.79 -11.43
CA LEU A 28 6.25 -8.55 -10.93
C LEU A 28 6.26 -7.35 -9.98
N ALA A 29 7.09 -7.45 -8.94
CA ALA A 29 7.35 -6.38 -7.98
C ALA A 29 8.79 -6.46 -7.49
N THR A 30 9.21 -5.45 -6.72
CA THR A 30 10.35 -5.61 -5.83
C THR A 30 9.90 -6.00 -4.43
N MET A 31 10.81 -6.61 -3.68
CA MET A 31 10.68 -6.84 -2.26
C MET A 31 11.92 -6.33 -1.53
N THR A 32 11.70 -5.61 -0.44
CA THR A 32 12.70 -5.25 0.56
C THR A 32 12.29 -5.79 1.92
N HIS A 33 13.05 -5.44 2.95
CA HIS A 33 12.61 -5.64 4.33
C HIS A 33 12.88 -4.44 5.21
N TYR A 34 12.12 -4.37 6.30
CA TYR A 34 12.26 -3.39 7.36
C TYR A 34 11.95 -4.02 8.72
N THR A 35 12.53 -3.47 9.77
CA THR A 35 12.25 -3.91 11.14
C THR A 35 10.94 -3.32 11.64
N LEU A 36 10.00 -4.19 12.01
CA LEU A 36 8.76 -3.84 12.67
C LEU A 36 8.74 -4.46 14.08
N PRO A 37 8.64 -3.67 15.16
CA PRO A 37 8.56 -4.23 16.51
C PRO A 37 7.33 -5.14 16.69
N SER A 38 7.50 -6.25 17.41
CA SER A 38 6.36 -7.09 17.81
C SER A 38 5.36 -6.26 18.63
N GLY A 39 4.09 -6.43 18.34
CA GLY A 39 2.98 -5.71 18.94
C GLY A 39 2.73 -4.31 18.37
N TYR A 40 3.48 -3.86 17.36
CA TYR A 40 3.27 -2.56 16.72
C TYR A 40 1.93 -2.51 15.97
N ILE A 41 1.29 -1.34 15.96
CA ILE A 41 0.07 -1.08 15.19
C ILE A 41 0.45 -0.25 13.96
N ALA A 42 0.54 -0.95 12.82
CA ALA A 42 0.90 -0.40 11.52
C ALA A 42 -0.23 0.42 10.87
N ALA A 43 0.01 1.00 9.69
CA ALA A 43 -0.89 1.97 9.04
C ALA A 43 -2.34 1.47 8.83
N CYS A 44 -2.55 0.17 8.56
CA CYS A 44 -3.90 -0.37 8.43
C CYS A 44 -4.68 -0.42 9.75
N GLY A 45 -3.99 -0.29 10.89
CA GLY A 45 -4.58 -0.44 12.22
C GLY A 45 -5.01 -1.87 12.54
N CYS A 46 -4.33 -2.88 11.96
CA CYS A 46 -4.54 -4.29 12.31
C CYS A 46 -4.21 -4.55 13.79
N THR A 47 -4.79 -5.61 14.36
CA THR A 47 -4.46 -6.01 15.74
C THR A 47 -2.97 -6.25 15.91
N SER A 48 -2.42 -5.89 17.06
CA SER A 48 -0.97 -5.96 17.33
C SER A 48 -0.39 -7.37 17.17
N ALA A 49 -1.18 -8.42 17.43
CA ALA A 49 -0.76 -9.80 17.24
C ALA A 49 -0.57 -10.20 15.77
N SER A 50 -1.00 -9.38 14.79
CA SER A 50 -0.71 -9.64 13.37
C SER A 50 0.79 -9.64 13.07
N THR A 51 1.58 -8.87 13.84
CA THR A 51 3.04 -8.75 13.69
C THR A 51 3.82 -10.01 14.05
N ASP A 52 3.17 -11.00 14.67
CA ASP A 52 3.77 -12.31 14.94
C ASP A 52 3.73 -13.26 13.71
N TYR A 53 3.14 -12.80 12.60
CA TYR A 53 2.96 -13.53 11.34
C TYR A 53 3.55 -12.73 10.17
N PRO A 54 3.75 -13.32 8.98
CA PRO A 54 4.29 -12.59 7.83
C PRO A 54 3.41 -11.41 7.42
N THR A 55 3.91 -10.20 7.64
CA THR A 55 3.23 -8.97 7.25
C THR A 55 4.13 -8.10 6.38
N VAL A 56 3.52 -7.22 5.61
CA VAL A 56 4.23 -6.40 4.64
C VAL A 56 3.69 -4.97 4.61
N ALA A 57 4.57 -4.01 4.33
CA ALA A 57 4.20 -2.67 3.90
C ALA A 57 4.14 -2.60 2.37
N LEU A 58 3.06 -2.11 1.80
CA LEU A 58 2.95 -1.95 0.34
C LEU A 58 3.30 -0.51 -0.06
N SER A 59 4.00 -0.34 -1.20
CA SER A 59 4.32 0.99 -1.73
C SER A 59 3.06 1.86 -1.86
N GLN A 60 3.13 3.10 -1.37
CA GLN A 60 1.99 4.01 -1.17
C GLN A 60 0.99 4.04 -2.33
N MET A 61 1.50 4.10 -3.55
CA MET A 61 0.66 4.21 -4.73
C MET A 61 -0.15 2.93 -4.99
N ALA A 62 0.36 1.75 -4.64
CA ALA A 62 -0.38 0.49 -4.67
C ALA A 62 -1.12 0.19 -3.35
N TYR A 63 -0.71 0.79 -2.24
CA TYR A 63 -1.42 0.76 -0.96
C TYR A 63 -2.78 1.48 -1.04
N GLY A 64 -2.80 2.59 -1.78
CA GLY A 64 -4.00 3.35 -2.11
C GLY A 64 -4.43 4.36 -1.04
N SER A 65 -3.50 4.81 -0.20
CA SER A 65 -3.69 5.92 0.73
C SER A 65 -2.33 6.48 1.14
N SER A 66 -2.24 7.79 1.40
CA SER A 66 -1.02 8.43 1.93
C SER A 66 -0.96 8.49 3.46
N THR A 67 -2.04 8.08 4.14
CA THR A 67 -2.13 8.06 5.60
C THR A 67 -3.17 7.05 6.07
N SER A 68 -2.99 6.47 7.26
CA SER A 68 -3.86 5.43 7.82
C SER A 68 -4.08 4.29 6.81
N TYR A 69 -5.29 3.75 6.67
CA TYR A 69 -5.61 2.62 5.81
C TYR A 69 -5.85 3.00 4.35
N GLY A 70 -5.66 2.02 3.46
CA GLY A 70 -6.07 2.08 2.06
C GLY A 70 -6.66 0.74 1.57
N PRO A 71 -7.09 0.67 0.30
CA PRO A 71 -7.64 -0.53 -0.34
C PRO A 71 -6.78 -1.78 -0.23
N ALA A 72 -5.46 -1.64 -0.12
CA ALA A 72 -4.60 -2.81 0.05
C ALA A 72 -4.70 -3.46 1.43
N CYS A 73 -5.21 -2.76 2.44
CA CYS A 73 -5.21 -3.22 3.81
C CYS A 73 -5.93 -4.55 3.99
N GLY A 74 -5.23 -5.47 4.62
CA GLY A 74 -5.71 -6.81 4.90
C GLY A 74 -5.64 -7.79 3.73
N ARG A 75 -5.26 -7.37 2.51
CA ARG A 75 -5.06 -8.29 1.38
C ARG A 75 -3.87 -9.20 1.63
N CYS A 76 -3.95 -10.43 1.13
CA CYS A 76 -2.86 -11.40 1.19
C CYS A 76 -2.26 -11.69 -0.18
N PHE A 77 -0.95 -11.87 -0.19
CA PHE A 77 -0.17 -12.14 -1.39
C PHE A 77 0.81 -13.27 -1.14
N ASN A 78 0.86 -14.24 -2.05
CA ASN A 78 1.97 -15.17 -2.15
C ASN A 78 3.10 -14.49 -2.94
N LEU A 79 4.23 -14.26 -2.28
CA LEU A 79 5.40 -13.58 -2.85
C LEU A 79 6.50 -14.62 -3.07
N THR A 80 7.06 -14.68 -4.28
CA THR A 80 8.10 -15.65 -4.64
C THR A 80 9.37 -14.94 -5.05
N LEU A 81 10.49 -15.26 -4.39
CA LEU A 81 11.81 -14.70 -4.71
C LEU A 81 12.29 -15.19 -6.08
N LEU A 82 12.76 -14.27 -6.92
CA LEU A 82 13.38 -14.58 -8.21
C LEU A 82 14.90 -14.45 -8.12
N ASN A 83 15.39 -13.23 -7.95
CA ASN A 83 16.81 -12.91 -7.87
C ASN A 83 17.00 -11.55 -7.18
N PRO A 84 18.17 -11.29 -6.55
CA PRO A 84 18.47 -9.98 -6.03
C PRO A 84 18.63 -8.94 -7.15
N VAL A 85 18.29 -7.69 -6.86
CA VAL A 85 18.41 -6.58 -7.83
C VAL A 85 19.86 -6.11 -7.96
N ILE A 86 20.64 -6.13 -6.87
CA ILE A 86 21.96 -5.47 -6.79
C ILE A 86 23.16 -6.42 -6.56
N ALA A 87 22.96 -7.74 -6.66
CA ALA A 87 24.04 -8.71 -6.48
C ALA A 87 25.07 -8.66 -7.63
N THR A 88 26.36 -8.60 -7.28
CA THR A 88 27.47 -8.68 -8.24
C THR A 88 28.51 -9.70 -7.76
N PRO A 89 28.75 -10.81 -8.48
CA PRO A 89 28.08 -11.25 -9.71
C PRO A 89 26.58 -11.55 -9.52
N PRO A 90 25.77 -11.69 -10.58
CA PRO A 90 24.34 -12.02 -10.43
C PRO A 90 24.13 -13.30 -9.60
N PHE A 91 23.24 -13.23 -8.60
CA PHE A 91 22.88 -14.37 -7.75
C PHE A 91 21.59 -15.02 -8.24
N PHE A 92 21.61 -16.34 -8.43
CA PHE A 92 20.44 -17.14 -8.78
C PHE A 92 20.22 -18.20 -7.70
N PRO A 93 19.18 -18.08 -6.87
CA PRO A 93 18.90 -19.05 -5.83
C PRO A 93 18.72 -20.46 -6.41
N SER A 94 19.36 -21.46 -5.79
CA SER A 94 19.16 -22.87 -6.14
C SER A 94 17.81 -23.41 -5.69
N VAL A 95 17.18 -22.75 -4.71
CA VAL A 95 15.86 -23.08 -4.16
C VAL A 95 15.00 -21.84 -4.26
N VAL A 96 13.83 -21.99 -4.89
CA VAL A 96 12.80 -20.95 -4.94
C VAL A 96 12.09 -20.90 -3.59
N LYS A 97 12.08 -19.73 -2.96
CA LYS A 97 11.41 -19.47 -1.68
C LYS A 97 10.17 -18.62 -1.94
N SER A 98 9.07 -18.97 -1.29
CA SER A 98 7.81 -18.21 -1.33
C SER A 98 7.24 -18.02 0.07
N ILE A 99 6.49 -16.94 0.27
CA ILE A 99 5.83 -16.65 1.54
C ILE A 99 4.48 -15.95 1.29
N VAL A 100 3.46 -16.34 2.04
CA VAL A 100 2.18 -15.63 2.04
C VAL A 100 2.22 -14.55 3.09
N VAL A 101 2.08 -13.30 2.68
CA VAL A 101 2.08 -12.11 3.55
C VAL A 101 0.70 -11.46 3.56
N LYS A 102 0.41 -10.74 4.65
CA LYS A 102 -0.74 -9.83 4.73
C LYS A 102 -0.27 -8.38 4.72
N VAL A 103 -0.92 -7.53 3.92
CA VAL A 103 -0.64 -6.08 3.92
C VAL A 103 -1.23 -5.47 5.18
N THR A 104 -0.35 -4.99 6.06
CA THR A 104 -0.74 -4.32 7.31
C THR A 104 -0.19 -2.91 7.42
N ASP A 105 0.76 -2.55 6.56
CA ASP A 105 1.46 -1.27 6.65
C ASP A 105 1.59 -0.57 5.30
N LEU A 106 2.00 0.69 5.38
CA LEU A 106 2.26 1.59 4.28
C LEU A 106 3.77 1.80 4.14
N CYS A 107 4.31 1.59 2.93
CA CYS A 107 5.63 2.11 2.59
C CYS A 107 5.47 3.47 1.89
N PRO A 108 5.78 4.60 2.57
CA PRO A 108 5.46 5.93 2.06
C PRO A 108 6.13 6.25 0.72
N LEU A 109 5.47 7.09 -0.09
CA LEU A 109 6.02 7.52 -1.35
C LEU A 109 7.28 8.36 -1.12
N SER A 110 8.37 7.96 -1.77
CA SER A 110 9.64 8.67 -1.76
C SER A 110 9.99 9.17 -3.16
N GLN A 111 10.88 10.17 -3.25
CA GLN A 111 11.38 10.65 -4.56
C GLN A 111 12.24 9.58 -5.26
N THR A 112 12.96 8.78 -4.48
CA THR A 112 13.92 7.76 -4.91
C THR A 112 13.75 6.49 -4.07
N GLY A 113 14.28 5.36 -4.54
CA GLY A 113 14.27 4.10 -3.80
C GLY A 113 13.16 3.16 -4.25
N TRP A 114 12.77 2.23 -3.38
CA TRP A 114 11.95 1.08 -3.76
C TRP A 114 10.45 1.38 -3.76
N CYS A 115 9.99 2.27 -2.87
CA CYS A 115 8.59 2.68 -2.79
C CYS A 115 8.26 3.93 -3.64
N SER A 116 9.16 4.34 -4.53
CA SER A 116 8.98 5.54 -5.38
C SER A 116 8.15 5.32 -6.64
N GLY A 117 7.52 4.15 -6.80
CA GLY A 117 6.69 3.82 -7.95
C GLY A 117 5.41 4.65 -7.96
N THR A 118 5.03 5.18 -9.13
CA THR A 118 3.79 5.93 -9.38
C THR A 118 3.07 5.35 -10.59
N THR A 119 1.86 5.83 -10.89
CA THR A 119 1.11 5.43 -12.10
C THR A 119 1.83 5.77 -13.41
N SER A 120 2.79 6.69 -13.38
CA SER A 120 3.53 7.17 -14.55
C SER A 120 5.00 6.75 -14.60
N LYS A 121 5.54 6.16 -13.52
CA LYS A 121 6.97 5.84 -13.40
C LYS A 121 7.20 4.66 -12.46
N PRO A 122 8.01 3.65 -12.84
CA PRO A 122 8.44 2.62 -11.91
C PRO A 122 9.44 3.16 -10.86
N ASN A 123 9.73 2.33 -9.86
CA ASN A 123 10.76 2.54 -8.86
C ASN A 123 12.19 2.36 -9.43
N SER A 124 13.21 2.50 -8.59
CA SER A 124 14.62 2.39 -8.99
C SER A 124 15.03 1.05 -9.61
N ALA A 125 14.23 -0.01 -9.44
CA ALA A 125 14.45 -1.32 -10.05
C ALA A 125 13.59 -1.58 -11.30
N GLY A 126 12.78 -0.61 -11.73
CA GLY A 126 11.85 -0.79 -12.85
C GLY A 126 10.51 -1.45 -12.49
N ALA A 127 10.20 -1.65 -11.20
CA ALA A 127 8.93 -2.19 -10.74
C ALA A 127 7.95 -1.09 -10.29
N TYR A 128 6.65 -1.29 -10.48
CA TYR A 128 5.63 -0.36 -10.00
C TYR A 128 5.25 -0.57 -8.54
N LEU A 129 5.39 -1.79 -8.05
CA LEU A 129 5.06 -2.22 -6.70
C LEU A 129 6.34 -2.55 -5.92
N ASN A 130 6.36 -2.20 -4.64
CA ASN A 130 7.31 -2.73 -3.68
C ASN A 130 6.60 -3.28 -2.45
N PHE A 131 7.00 -4.49 -2.06
CA PHE A 131 6.59 -5.17 -0.84
C PHE A 131 7.73 -5.07 0.18
N ASP A 132 7.55 -4.27 1.24
CA ASP A 132 8.54 -4.16 2.31
C ASP A 132 8.20 -5.14 3.43
N LEU A 133 8.88 -6.27 3.48
CA LEU A 133 8.59 -7.35 4.42
C LEU A 133 8.98 -6.97 5.84
N ALA A 134 8.09 -7.18 6.81
CA ALA A 134 8.43 -7.04 8.23
C ALA A 134 9.39 -8.18 8.63
N TYR A 135 10.70 -7.89 8.63
CA TYR A 135 11.76 -8.85 8.88
C TYR A 135 12.95 -8.17 9.59
N PRO A 136 13.59 -8.82 10.58
CA PRO A 136 13.23 -10.13 11.13
C PRO A 136 11.90 -10.09 11.90
N SER A 137 11.14 -11.18 11.85
CA SER A 137 9.91 -11.36 12.62
C SER A 137 9.66 -12.84 12.90
N LYS A 138 8.87 -13.14 13.94
CA LYS A 138 8.56 -14.53 14.35
C LYS A 138 7.89 -15.35 13.25
N GLY A 139 7.15 -14.68 12.35
CA GLY A 139 6.40 -15.32 11.28
C GLY A 139 7.23 -15.67 10.05
N VAL A 140 8.41 -15.07 9.88
CA VAL A 140 9.25 -15.22 8.69
C VAL A 140 10.48 -16.08 9.04
N PRO A 141 10.78 -17.15 8.29
CA PRO A 141 11.98 -17.94 8.53
C PRO A 141 13.26 -17.10 8.40
N ASP A 142 14.23 -17.33 9.29
CA ASP A 142 15.54 -16.64 9.26
C ASP A 142 16.32 -16.90 7.96
N ASP A 143 16.03 -18.01 7.27
CA ASP A 143 16.64 -18.39 5.99
C ASP A 143 15.79 -18.00 4.76
N PHE A 144 14.79 -17.13 4.93
CA PHE A 144 13.89 -16.75 3.85
C PHE A 144 14.61 -16.05 2.69
N PHE A 145 15.58 -15.18 3.00
CA PHE A 145 16.43 -14.53 2.01
C PHE A 145 17.72 -15.35 1.80
N PRO A 146 17.83 -16.14 0.73
CA PRO A 146 19.02 -16.96 0.50
C PRO A 146 20.21 -16.08 0.11
N SER A 147 21.41 -16.51 0.50
CA SER A 147 22.67 -15.84 0.20
C SER A 147 23.83 -16.83 0.07
N ASP A 148 24.97 -16.33 -0.40
CA ASP A 148 26.23 -17.05 -0.46
C ASP A 148 27.33 -16.14 0.11
N GLU A 149 27.48 -16.16 1.43
CA GLU A 149 28.43 -15.28 2.13
C GLU A 149 29.88 -15.52 1.68
N VAL A 150 30.21 -16.74 1.26
CA VAL A 150 31.56 -17.07 0.77
C VAL A 150 31.87 -16.33 -0.53
N VAL A 151 30.88 -16.20 -1.42
CA VAL A 151 31.04 -15.50 -2.70
C VAL A 151 30.90 -13.98 -2.54
N TYR A 152 29.93 -13.51 -1.75
CA TYR A 152 29.55 -12.09 -1.71
C TYR A 152 30.12 -11.32 -0.52
N GLY A 153 30.48 -11.99 0.57
CA GLY A 153 30.95 -11.37 1.81
C GLY A 153 29.84 -10.76 2.67
N TYR A 154 28.58 -11.02 2.36
CA TYR A 154 27.41 -10.59 3.12
C TYR A 154 26.24 -11.56 2.92
N THR A 155 25.30 -11.58 3.87
CA THR A 155 24.18 -12.53 3.90
C THR A 155 22.85 -11.93 3.43
N ASP A 156 22.81 -10.62 3.17
CA ASP A 156 21.59 -9.90 2.79
C ASP A 156 21.84 -9.00 1.59
N PHE A 157 21.14 -9.29 0.49
CA PHE A 157 21.19 -8.47 -0.73
C PHE A 157 20.28 -7.22 -0.65
N GLY A 158 19.43 -7.11 0.38
CA GLY A 158 18.57 -5.97 0.67
C GLY A 158 17.32 -5.86 -0.22
N VAL A 159 17.44 -6.14 -1.53
CA VAL A 159 16.33 -5.98 -2.48
C VAL A 159 16.27 -7.12 -3.50
N TRP A 160 15.07 -7.60 -3.73
CA TRP A 160 14.78 -8.76 -4.58
C TRP A 160 13.73 -8.43 -5.64
N ASN A 161 13.90 -8.98 -6.85
CA ASN A 161 12.78 -9.15 -7.77
C ASN A 161 11.91 -10.30 -7.28
N VAL A 162 10.60 -10.10 -7.30
CA VAL A 162 9.62 -11.11 -6.89
C VAL A 162 8.47 -11.20 -7.90
N THR A 163 7.85 -12.38 -7.97
CA THR A 163 6.46 -12.45 -8.42
C THR A 163 5.53 -12.31 -7.22
N TYR A 164 4.36 -11.72 -7.44
CA TYR A 164 3.27 -11.72 -6.48
C TYR A 164 2.03 -12.38 -7.09
N GLN A 165 1.23 -12.99 -6.21
CA GLN A 165 -0.11 -13.49 -6.53
C GLN A 165 -1.04 -13.18 -5.36
N SER A 166 -2.14 -12.48 -5.60
CA SER A 166 -3.19 -12.26 -4.61
C SER A 166 -3.86 -13.59 -4.27
N VAL A 167 -3.97 -13.91 -2.98
CA VAL A 167 -4.55 -15.18 -2.49
C VAL A 167 -5.56 -14.92 -1.37
N PRO A 168 -6.55 -15.81 -1.14
CA PRO A 168 -7.44 -15.71 0.02
C PRO A 168 -6.66 -15.79 1.32
N CYS A 169 -6.92 -14.85 2.24
CA CYS A 169 -6.20 -14.78 3.50
C CYS A 169 -6.56 -15.93 4.44
N LEU A 170 -7.84 -16.31 4.53
CA LEU A 170 -8.29 -17.30 5.52
C LEU A 170 -7.64 -18.67 5.28
N ASP A 171 -7.44 -19.03 4.02
CA ASP A 171 -6.87 -20.34 3.64
C ASP A 171 -5.35 -20.32 3.52
N SER A 172 -4.74 -19.15 3.24
CA SER A 172 -3.33 -19.08 2.82
C SER A 172 -2.40 -18.40 3.82
N TRP A 173 -2.88 -17.42 4.58
CA TRP A 173 -2.04 -16.67 5.51
C TRP A 173 -2.04 -17.30 6.89
N THR A 174 -0.87 -17.65 7.42
CA THR A 174 -0.75 -18.44 8.66
C THR A 174 -1.40 -17.78 9.89
N GLY A 175 -1.48 -16.44 9.90
CA GLY A 175 -2.16 -15.68 10.94
C GLY A 175 -3.68 -15.84 10.96
N SER A 176 -4.29 -16.39 9.91
CA SER A 176 -5.74 -16.63 9.85
C SER A 176 -6.25 -17.57 10.95
N ASN A 177 -5.40 -18.48 11.42
CA ASN A 177 -5.72 -19.44 12.47
C ASN A 177 -5.73 -18.82 13.88
N SER A 178 -5.35 -17.55 14.01
CA SER A 178 -5.31 -16.85 15.29
C SER A 178 -6.32 -15.70 15.30
N LEU A 179 -7.40 -15.86 16.06
CA LEU A 179 -8.40 -14.80 16.24
C LEU A 179 -7.80 -13.49 16.77
N ALA A 180 -6.70 -13.57 17.53
CA ALA A 180 -6.00 -12.39 18.03
C ALA A 180 -5.31 -11.59 16.91
N ALA A 181 -4.91 -12.22 15.80
CA ALA A 181 -4.24 -11.61 14.65
C ALA A 181 -5.22 -11.08 13.59
N LEU A 182 -6.52 -11.21 13.81
CA LEU A 182 -7.57 -10.80 12.88
C LEU A 182 -8.25 -9.49 13.30
N GLY A 183 -8.58 -8.68 12.30
CA GLY A 183 -9.37 -7.48 12.49
C GLY A 183 -8.53 -6.24 12.78
N SER A 184 -9.25 -5.18 13.14
CA SER A 184 -8.69 -3.87 13.45
C SER A 184 -8.66 -3.63 14.95
N VAL A 185 -7.73 -2.79 15.41
CA VAL A 185 -7.69 -2.33 16.80
C VAL A 185 -8.92 -1.50 17.11
N LYS A 186 -9.76 -1.99 18.03
CA LYS A 186 -11.04 -1.35 18.39
C LYS A 186 -10.91 0.12 18.80
N ASN A 187 -9.84 0.46 19.51
CA ASN A 187 -9.64 1.81 20.05
C ASN A 187 -9.30 2.86 18.97
N LEU A 188 -8.95 2.43 17.75
CA LEU A 188 -8.72 3.35 16.64
C LEU A 188 -10.03 3.77 15.94
N GLY A 189 -11.17 3.15 16.27
CA GLY A 189 -12.47 3.51 15.71
C GLY A 189 -12.46 3.50 14.19
N SER A 190 -12.86 4.61 13.58
CA SER A 190 -12.86 4.80 12.12
C SER A 190 -11.48 5.09 11.51
N GLY A 191 -10.41 5.09 12.32
CA GLY A 191 -9.03 5.29 11.87
C GLY A 191 -8.28 4.00 11.54
N ALA A 192 -8.97 2.86 11.52
CA ALA A 192 -8.39 1.56 11.19
C ALA A 192 -9.32 0.77 10.26
N CYS A 193 -8.73 0.03 9.32
CA CYS A 193 -9.44 -0.91 8.47
C CYS A 193 -8.50 -2.07 8.11
N CYS A 194 -8.76 -3.23 8.70
CA CYS A 194 -7.99 -4.43 8.50
C CYS A 194 -8.91 -5.66 8.50
N PRO A 195 -9.60 -5.93 7.38
CA PRO A 195 -10.47 -7.10 7.24
C PRO A 195 -9.67 -8.40 7.34
N ALA A 196 -10.36 -9.47 7.74
CA ALA A 196 -9.75 -10.80 7.80
C ALA A 196 -9.35 -11.29 6.40
N ASP A 197 -10.21 -11.06 5.40
CA ASP A 197 -10.05 -11.54 4.03
C ASP A 197 -10.79 -10.63 3.02
N PRO A 198 -10.18 -9.49 2.62
CA PRO A 198 -10.73 -8.68 1.55
C PRO A 198 -10.49 -9.38 0.21
N MET A 199 -11.56 -9.67 -0.53
CA MET A 199 -11.43 -10.22 -1.88
C MET A 199 -10.83 -9.18 -2.84
N PRO A 200 -10.04 -9.59 -3.84
CA PRO A 200 -9.39 -8.65 -4.77
C PRO A 200 -10.34 -7.70 -5.51
N GLY A 201 -11.60 -8.11 -5.74
CA GLY A 201 -12.63 -7.28 -6.38
C GLY A 201 -13.45 -6.39 -5.43
N ASN A 202 -13.35 -6.58 -4.10
CA ASN A 202 -14.05 -5.77 -3.10
C ASN A 202 -13.10 -5.03 -2.14
N ALA A 203 -11.79 -5.11 -2.37
CA ALA A 203 -10.79 -4.52 -1.50
C ALA A 203 -11.01 -3.00 -1.36
N SER A 204 -11.26 -2.30 -2.47
CA SER A 204 -11.56 -0.86 -2.50
C SER A 204 -12.90 -0.49 -1.86
N THR A 205 -13.84 -1.43 -1.75
CA THR A 205 -15.13 -1.19 -1.06
C THR A 205 -15.07 -1.57 0.42
N THR A 206 -14.16 -2.46 0.81
CA THR A 206 -13.97 -2.89 2.19
C THR A 206 -13.14 -1.87 2.97
N CYS A 207 -11.98 -1.49 2.45
CA CYS A 207 -11.16 -0.41 2.99
C CYS A 207 -10.99 0.68 1.92
N PRO A 208 -11.83 1.73 1.91
CA PRO A 208 -11.62 2.85 1.00
C PRO A 208 -10.31 3.58 1.32
N SER A 209 -9.86 4.49 0.45
CA SER A 209 -8.72 5.34 0.76
C SER A 209 -9.05 6.30 1.91
N PHE A 210 -8.36 6.17 3.05
CA PHE A 210 -8.58 7.09 4.17
C PHE A 210 -8.21 8.53 3.80
N SER A 211 -7.10 8.72 3.08
CA SER A 211 -6.61 10.03 2.66
C SER A 211 -7.55 10.76 1.68
N GLU A 212 -8.24 10.03 0.79
CA GLU A 212 -9.26 10.64 -0.08
C GLU A 212 -10.52 11.03 0.70
N GLN A 213 -10.87 10.27 1.75
CA GLN A 213 -12.07 10.53 2.56
C GLN A 213 -11.88 11.64 3.59
N ASN A 214 -10.69 11.74 4.17
CA ASN A 214 -10.42 12.61 5.34
C ASN A 214 -9.42 13.73 5.02
N GLY A 215 -8.87 13.75 3.81
CA GLY A 215 -7.77 14.63 3.44
C GLY A 215 -6.42 14.15 4.00
N ILE A 216 -5.37 14.89 3.63
CA ILE A 216 -4.02 14.67 4.12
C ILE A 216 -3.76 15.75 5.20
N PRO A 217 -3.38 15.37 6.44
CA PRO A 217 -2.99 16.34 7.44
C PRO A 217 -1.87 17.26 6.90
N PRO A 218 -1.85 18.55 7.27
CA PRO A 218 -0.77 19.43 6.85
C PRO A 218 0.57 18.91 7.37
N ASP A 219 1.62 19.08 6.55
CA ASP A 219 2.98 18.82 7.00
C ASP A 219 3.34 19.79 8.13
N THR A 220 3.58 19.25 9.32
CA THR A 220 3.95 20.00 10.52
C THR A 220 5.43 19.87 10.86
N THR A 221 6.22 19.18 10.02
CA THR A 221 7.68 19.08 10.17
C THR A 221 8.38 20.39 9.77
N THR A 222 7.67 21.25 9.04
CA THR A 222 8.07 22.62 8.74
C THR A 222 7.06 23.59 9.37
N SER A 223 7.48 24.79 9.76
CA SER A 223 6.60 25.83 10.34
C SER A 223 5.58 26.43 9.35
N SER A 224 5.40 25.80 8.18
CA SER A 224 4.56 26.25 7.08
C SER A 224 3.36 25.31 6.91
N ALA A 225 2.51 25.19 7.93
CA ALA A 225 1.22 24.54 7.78
C ALA A 225 0.26 25.47 7.02
N THR A 226 0.29 25.40 5.68
CA THR A 226 -0.76 26.04 4.87
C THR A 226 -2.03 25.20 5.04
N ALA A 227 -2.96 25.66 5.87
CA ALA A 227 -4.26 25.03 5.97
C ALA A 227 -4.96 25.11 4.61
N VAL A 228 -5.13 23.97 3.94
CA VAL A 228 -6.01 23.88 2.78
C VAL A 228 -7.43 23.98 3.34
N PHE A 229 -8.00 25.18 3.33
CA PHE A 229 -9.43 25.37 3.55
C PHE A 229 -10.17 24.65 2.44
N MET A 230 -10.63 23.43 2.70
CA MET A 230 -11.67 22.82 1.88
C MET A 230 -12.94 23.63 2.10
N LEU A 231 -13.26 24.50 1.13
CA LEU A 231 -14.57 25.13 1.07
C LEU A 231 -15.61 24.01 0.95
N PRO A 232 -16.59 23.93 1.86
CA PRO A 232 -17.63 22.91 1.75
C PRO A 232 -18.35 23.07 0.41
N GLN A 233 -18.44 21.98 -0.36
CA GLN A 233 -19.08 21.90 -1.68
C GLN A 233 -20.51 22.51 -1.70
N ASN A 234 -21.15 22.63 -0.54
CA ASN A 234 -22.49 23.21 -0.39
C ASN A 234 -22.58 24.71 -0.71
N ILE A 235 -21.47 25.46 -0.74
CA ILE A 235 -21.51 26.90 -1.09
C ILE A 235 -21.66 27.12 -2.61
N PHE A 236 -21.13 26.21 -3.44
CA PHE A 236 -21.24 26.33 -4.90
C PHE A 236 -22.67 26.16 -5.42
N VAL A 237 -23.53 25.41 -4.72
CA VAL A 237 -24.93 25.22 -5.09
C VAL A 237 -25.76 26.51 -4.91
N VAL A 238 -25.42 27.33 -3.90
CA VAL A 238 -26.17 28.56 -3.60
C VAL A 238 -25.87 29.67 -4.63
N ILE A 239 -24.62 29.79 -5.08
CA ILE A 239 -24.23 30.80 -6.08
C ILE A 239 -24.87 30.50 -7.45
N LEU A 240 -25.00 29.22 -7.82
CA LEU A 240 -25.65 28.84 -9.09
C LEU A 240 -27.14 29.17 -9.11
N LEU A 241 -27.84 29.04 -7.98
CA LEU A 241 -29.27 29.35 -7.88
C LEU A 241 -29.55 30.86 -7.94
N SER A 242 -28.64 31.70 -7.44
CA SER A 242 -28.79 33.17 -7.52
C SER A 242 -28.59 33.75 -8.93
N VAL A 243 -27.90 33.05 -9.83
CA VAL A 243 -27.69 33.50 -11.22
C VAL A 243 -28.84 33.04 -12.15
N ILE A 244 -29.58 32.00 -11.77
CA ILE A 244 -30.75 31.51 -12.54
C ILE A 244 -32.03 32.34 -12.23
N LEU A 245 -32.01 33.13 -11.15
CA LEU A 245 -33.15 33.95 -10.69
C LEU A 245 -33.05 35.45 -11.07
N ILE A 246 -32.14 35.83 -11.99
CA ILE A 246 -32.06 37.18 -12.57
C ILE A 246 -32.36 37.11 -14.07
#